data_AF-A0A960PLG2-F1
#
_entry.id   AF-A0A960PLG2-F1
#
_cell.length_a   1.000
_cell.length_b   1.000
_cell.length_c   1.000
_cell.angle_alpha   90.00
_cell.angle_beta   90.00
_cell.angle_gamma   90.00
#
_symmetry.space_group_name_H-M   'P 1'
#
loop_
_entity.id
_entity.type
_entity.pdbx_description
1 polymer ?
#
loop_
_entity_poly.entity_id
_entity_poly.type
_entity_poly.pdbx_seq_one_letter_code
_entity_poly.pdbx_strand_id
1 'polypeptide(L)' 'MHAVVVVPTYQEAPNVERFMRTVRDVAPQVDLIVADDNSP' A
#
# COMPACT_ATOMS: atom_id res chain seq x y z
N MET A 1 5.76 18.19 5.48
CA MET A 1 4.78 17.97 4.39
C MET A 1 4.11 16.63 4.67
N HIS A 2 2.79 16.60 4.77
CA HIS A 2 2.04 15.35 4.95
C HIS A 2 1.62 14.83 3.57
N ALA A 3 1.84 13.54 3.33
CA ALA A 3 1.50 12.89 2.07
C ALA A 3 0.76 11.59 2.36
N VAL A 4 -0.23 11.30 1.52
CA VAL A 4 -0.99 10.05 1.55
C VAL A 4 -0.71 9.32 0.25
N VAL A 5 -0.34 8.05 0.35
CA VAL A 5 -0.20 7.13 -0.79
C VAL A 5 -1.46 6.29 -0.86
N VAL A 6 -2.16 6.35 -2.00
CA VAL A 6 -3.34 5.53 -2.26
C VAL A 6 -2.97 4.49 -3.31
N VAL A 7 -3.19 3.22 -2.99
CA VAL A 7 -2.83 2.09 -3.84
C VAL A 7 -4.07 1.27 -4.13
N PRO A 8 -4.64 1.38 -5.35
CA PRO A 8 -5.68 0.46 -5.77
C PRO A 8 -5.09 -0.95 -5.96
N THR A 9 -5.83 -1.99 -5.56
CA THR A 9 -5.40 -3.38 -5.74
C THR A 9 -6.47 -4.23 -6.42
N TYR A 10 -6.00 -5.14 -7.27
CA TYR A 10 -6.78 -6.23 -7.86
C TYR A 10 -5.85 -7.41 -8.12
N GLN A 11 -6.08 -8.57 -7.48
CA GLN A 11 -5.20 -9.76 -7.58
C GLN A 11 -3.74 -9.54 -7.12
N GLU A 12 -3.50 -8.60 -6.22
CA GLU A 12 -2.16 -8.24 -5.76
C GLU A 12 -1.71 -9.00 -4.49
N ALA A 13 -2.37 -10.11 -4.14
CA ALA A 13 -2.03 -10.93 -2.97
C ALA A 13 -0.52 -11.26 -2.86
N PRO A 14 0.21 -11.57 -3.96
CA PRO A 14 1.65 -11.84 -3.88
C PRO A 14 2.52 -10.60 -3.57
N ASN A 15 2.00 -9.39 -3.81
CA ASN A 15 2.79 -8.17 -3.83
C ASN A 15 2.44 -7.19 -2.71
N VAL A 16 1.17 -7.14 -2.31
CA VAL A 16 0.64 -6.13 -1.38
C VAL A 16 1.42 -6.10 -0.07
N GLU A 17 1.76 -7.26 0.48
CA GLU A 17 2.47 -7.37 1.74
C GLU A 17 3.93 -6.86 1.64
N ARG A 18 4.62 -7.22 0.55
CA ARG A 18 5.98 -6.73 0.27
C ARG A 18 5.99 -5.22 0.10
N PHE A 19 5.04 -4.70 -0.69
CA PHE A 19 4.89 -3.27 -0.91
C PHE A 19 4.67 -2.53 0.40
N MET A 20 3.71 -2.96 1.22
CA MET A 20 3.41 -2.33 2.50
C MET A 20 4.62 -2.33 3.43
N ARG A 21 5.35 -3.45 3.53
CA ARG A 21 6.58 -3.52 4.34
C ARG A 21 7.63 -2.52 3.86
N THR A 22 7.93 -2.49 2.57
CA THR A 22 8.91 -1.55 2.02
C THR A 22 8.52 -0.10 2.24
N VAL A 23 7.23 0.27 2.10
CA VAL A 23 6.78 1.64 2.40
C VAL A 23 6.98 1.98 3.87
N ARG A 24 6.67 1.06 4.80
CA ARG A 24 6.87 1.29 6.23
C ARG A 24 8.34 1.40 6.62
N ASP A 25 9.22 0.67 5.94
CA ASP A 25 10.67 0.73 6.19
C ASP A 25 11.30 2.03 5.66
N VAL A 26 10.90 2.48 4.46
CA VAL A 26 11.56 3.58 3.75
C VAL A 26 10.92 4.95 4.04
N ALA A 27 9.60 4.98 4.24
CA ALA A 27 8.84 6.22 4.39
C ALA A 27 7.81 6.10 5.54
N PRO A 28 8.24 5.88 6.78
CA PRO A 28 7.34 5.67 7.92
C PRO A 28 6.37 6.84 8.18
N GLN A 29 6.69 8.04 7.71
CA GLN A 29 5.91 9.27 7.87
C GLN A 29 4.72 9.41 6.91
N VAL A 30 4.60 8.56 5.89
CA VAL A 30 3.48 8.66 4.93
C VAL A 30 2.30 7.80 5.39
N ASP A 31 1.11 8.35 5.20
CA ASP A 31 -0.12 7.59 5.38
C ASP A 31 -0.35 6.71 4.14
N LEU A 32 -0.80 5.47 4.36
CA LEU A 32 -0.98 4.49 3.30
C LEU A 32 -2.41 3.94 3.32
N ILE A 33 -3.10 4.05 2.18
CA ILE A 33 -4.43 3.48 1.95
C ILE A 33 -4.31 2.43 0.84
N VAL A 34 -4.64 1.18 1.18
CA VAL A 34 -4.84 0.11 0.19
C VAL A 34 -6.32 0.06 -0.13
N ALA A 35 -6.68 0.40 -1.37
CA ALA A 35 -8.05 0.41 -1.85
C ALA A 35 -8.28 -0.87 -2.67
N ASP A 36 -8.79 -1.91 -2.01
CA ASP A 36 -9.08 -3.17 -2.69
C ASP A 36 -10.39 -3.13 -3.47
N ASP A 37 -10.33 -3.47 -4.75
CA ASP A 37 -11.48 -3.52 -5.65
C ASP A 37 -12.05 -4.93 -5.75
N ASN A 38 -12.39 -5.50 -4.57
CA ASN A 38 -12.96 -6.84 -4.43
C ASN A 38 -12.10 -7.90 -5.13
N SER A 39 -10.82 -7.95 -4.77
CA SER A 39 -9.88 -8.95 -5.27
C SER A 39 -10.44 -10.38 -5.06
N PRO A 40 -10.26 -11.29 -6.03
CA PRO A 40 -10.65 -12.68 -5.87
C PRO A 40 -9.76 -13.44 -4.88
#